data_AF-A0A7X6A0H1-F1
#
_entry.id   AF-A0A7X6A0H1-F1
#
_cell.length_a   1.000
_cell.length_b   1.000
_cell.length_c   1.000
_cell.angle_alpha   90.00
_cell.angle_beta   90.00
_cell.angle_gamma   90.00
#
_symmetry.space_group_name_H-M   'P 1'
#
loop_
_entity.id
_entity.type
_entity.pdbx_description
1 polymer ?
#
loop_
_entity_poly.entity_id
_entity_poly.type
_entity_poly.pdbx_seq_one_letter_code
_entity_poly.pdbx_strand_id
1 'polypeptide(L)'
;MEQPGVFGAGIVLSPAVYVPLPPSDSSTRDFGAFGKGKDPFVEATYLKLNWPTALKSFAASGLRSHLYIAVGDDEYKNPKAIDATHDLDFEADVVFNQAARVPNLTSEFRVVDGGIATDASGNVYQRSRRRVRWTGSRTRAGRMSR
;
A
#
# COMPACT_ATOMS: atom_id res chain seq x y z
N MET A 1 2.02 7.47 4.29
CA MET A 1 1.80 6.42 5.32
C MET A 1 3.09 6.27 6.14
N GLU A 2 3.56 7.33 6.81
CA GLU A 2 4.88 7.36 7.50
C GLU A 2 4.77 7.55 9.02
N GLN A 3 3.65 7.15 9.61
CA GLN A 3 3.41 7.36 11.04
C GLN A 3 3.15 6.04 11.78
N PRO A 4 4.13 5.10 11.83
CA PRO A 4 3.98 3.84 12.56
C PRO A 4 3.73 4.04 14.07
N GLY A 5 4.15 5.18 14.63
CA GLY A 5 3.84 5.55 16.02
C GLY A 5 2.37 5.93 16.26
N VAL A 6 1.60 6.16 15.20
CA VAL A 6 0.17 6.54 15.28
C VAL A 6 -0.72 5.40 14.77
N PHE A 7 -0.31 4.72 13.71
CA PHE A 7 -1.09 3.65 13.08
C PHE A 7 -0.34 2.32 13.12
N GLY A 8 -0.85 1.35 13.89
CA GLY A 8 -0.31 -0.02 13.93
C GLY A 8 -0.71 -0.88 12.72
N ALA A 9 -1.58 -0.38 11.84
CA ALA A 9 -1.94 -1.04 10.59
C ALA A 9 -2.34 -0.03 9.50
N GLY A 10 -2.12 -0.41 8.25
CA GLY A 10 -2.53 0.33 7.06
C GLY A 10 -3.28 -0.57 6.08
N ILE A 11 -4.23 0.01 5.35
CA ILE A 11 -4.92 -0.63 4.22
C ILE A 11 -4.58 0.19 2.98
N VAL A 12 -4.19 -0.49 1.91
CA VAL A 12 -3.79 0.08 0.63
C VAL A 12 -4.62 -0.58 -0.45
N LEU A 13 -5.34 0.24 -1.22
CA LEU A 13 -6.25 -0.23 -2.27
C LEU A 13 -5.77 0.31 -3.61
N SER A 14 -5.62 -0.59 -4.58
CA SER A 14 -5.20 -0.34 -5.95
C SER A 14 -4.06 0.70 -6.05
N PRO A 15 -2.93 0.46 -5.36
CA PRO A 15 -1.90 1.48 -5.29
C PRO A 15 -1.18 1.64 -6.63
N ALA A 16 -1.29 2.83 -7.20
CA ALA A 16 -0.43 3.25 -8.31
C ALA A 16 0.98 3.52 -7.75
N VAL A 17 1.89 2.58 -7.95
CA VAL A 17 3.25 2.60 -7.41
C VAL A 17 4.26 2.42 -8.51
N TYR A 18 4.86 3.53 -8.87
CA TYR A 18 5.91 3.56 -9.85
C TYR A 18 7.29 3.58 -9.19
N VAL A 19 8.16 2.65 -9.59
CA VAL A 19 9.54 2.58 -9.08
C VAL A 19 10.52 2.58 -10.26
N PRO A 20 11.53 3.49 -10.29
CA PRO A 20 11.75 4.57 -9.34
C PRO A 20 10.84 5.79 -9.56
N LEU A 21 10.27 5.96 -10.76
CA LEU A 21 9.48 7.15 -11.14
C LEU A 21 8.25 6.76 -11.97
N PRO A 22 7.16 7.55 -11.87
CA PRO A 22 6.02 7.40 -12.76
C PRO A 22 6.40 7.58 -14.23
N PRO A 23 5.72 6.89 -15.18
CA PRO A 23 5.75 7.22 -16.60
C PRO A 23 5.55 8.71 -16.84
N SER A 24 6.11 9.24 -17.94
CA SER A 24 6.03 10.66 -18.27
C SER A 24 4.60 11.17 -18.47
N ASP A 25 3.69 10.29 -18.85
CA ASP A 25 2.26 10.53 -19.10
C ASP A 25 1.36 10.05 -17.95
N SER A 26 1.93 9.64 -16.81
CA SER A 26 1.16 9.29 -15.62
C SER A 26 0.55 10.54 -14.99
N SER A 27 -0.74 10.47 -14.66
CA SER A 27 -1.45 11.54 -13.96
C SER A 27 -0.82 11.92 -12.61
N THR A 28 -0.01 11.02 -12.03
CA THR A 28 0.83 11.32 -10.84
C THR A 28 1.69 12.58 -11.03
N ARG A 29 2.11 12.85 -12.28
CA ARG A 29 2.91 14.02 -12.65
C ARG A 29 2.10 15.30 -12.81
N ASP A 30 0.78 15.19 -12.96
CA ASP A 30 -0.11 16.32 -13.27
C ASP A 30 -0.97 16.75 -12.08
N PHE A 31 -1.30 15.85 -11.15
CA PHE A 31 -2.19 16.13 -10.01
C PHE A 31 -1.60 17.03 -8.93
N GLY A 32 -0.29 17.29 -8.91
CA GLY A 32 0.33 18.20 -7.94
C GLY A 32 0.75 17.57 -6.59
N ALA A 33 0.42 16.30 -6.33
CA ALA A 33 0.69 15.65 -5.04
C ALA A 33 2.18 15.59 -4.67
N PHE A 34 3.05 15.61 -5.67
CA PHE A 34 4.51 15.59 -5.52
C PHE A 34 5.16 16.90 -6.03
N GLY A 35 4.37 17.96 -6.19
CA GLY A 35 4.80 19.23 -6.73
C GLY A 35 5.46 20.19 -5.73
N LYS A 36 5.84 21.37 -6.22
CA LYS A 36 6.31 22.51 -5.41
C LYS A 36 5.91 23.82 -6.09
N GLY A 37 5.09 24.63 -5.43
CA GLY A 37 4.64 25.90 -6.00
C GLY A 37 3.80 25.68 -7.25
N LYS A 38 4.31 26.15 -8.41
CA LYS A 38 3.64 25.98 -9.72
C LYS A 38 4.01 24.69 -10.45
N ASP A 39 5.06 24.00 -10.01
CA ASP A 39 5.50 22.75 -10.63
C ASP A 39 4.65 21.60 -10.06
N PRO A 40 3.85 20.89 -10.88
CA PRO A 40 2.96 19.83 -10.39
C PRO A 40 3.71 18.57 -9.95
N PHE A 41 4.97 18.41 -10.38
CA PHE A 41 5.80 17.27 -10.04
C PHE A 41 7.25 17.68 -9.88
N VAL A 42 7.80 17.38 -8.70
CA VAL A 42 9.22 17.51 -8.39
C VAL A 42 9.74 16.12 -8.06
N GLU A 43 10.65 15.63 -8.89
CA GLU A 43 11.21 14.27 -8.78
C GLU A 43 11.77 13.98 -7.37
N ALA A 44 12.54 14.91 -6.82
CA ALA A 44 13.10 14.77 -5.48
C ALA A 44 12.01 14.65 -4.39
N THR A 45 10.87 15.31 -4.57
CA THR A 45 9.71 15.18 -3.67
C THR A 45 9.08 13.81 -3.80
N TYR A 46 8.89 13.31 -5.03
CA TYR A 46 8.38 11.95 -5.26
C TYR A 46 9.27 10.89 -4.63
N LEU A 47 10.58 10.92 -4.90
CA LEU A 47 11.54 9.95 -4.35
C LEU A 47 11.59 9.97 -2.82
N LYS A 48 11.35 11.14 -2.20
CA LYS A 48 11.27 11.28 -0.75
C LYS A 48 9.99 10.68 -0.16
N LEU A 49 8.90 10.63 -0.91
CA LEU A 49 7.56 10.24 -0.43
C LEU A 49 7.06 8.90 -0.99
N ASN A 50 7.80 8.28 -1.91
CA ASN A 50 7.41 7.03 -2.55
C ASN A 50 7.46 5.82 -1.59
N TRP A 51 6.92 4.70 -2.06
CA TRP A 51 6.81 3.47 -1.28
C TRP A 51 8.15 2.91 -0.76
N PRO A 52 9.22 2.81 -1.58
CA PRO A 52 10.52 2.40 -1.07
C PRO A 52 11.01 3.25 0.12
N THR A 53 10.79 4.56 0.10
CA THR A 53 11.18 5.44 1.21
C THR A 53 10.26 5.25 2.42
N ALA A 54 8.93 5.19 2.22
CA ALA A 54 7.99 4.95 3.31
C ALA A 54 8.25 3.62 4.04
N LEU A 55 8.57 2.55 3.30
CA LEU A 55 8.88 1.23 3.86
C LEU A 55 10.16 1.23 4.72
N LYS A 56 11.16 2.05 4.39
CA LYS A 56 12.35 2.24 5.24
C LYS A 56 11.98 2.85 6.60
N SER A 57 10.99 3.75 6.64
CA SER A 57 10.50 4.35 7.89
C SER A 57 9.84 3.32 8.81
N PHE A 58 9.13 2.34 8.25
CA PHE A 58 8.60 1.21 9.03
C PHE A 58 9.73 0.37 9.64
N ALA A 59 10.74 0.00 8.85
CA ALA A 59 11.91 -0.75 9.32
C ALA A 59 12.62 -0.01 10.47
N ALA A 60 12.86 1.30 10.30
CA ALA A 60 13.58 2.14 11.25
C ALA A 60 12.81 2.34 12.56
N SER A 61 11.47 2.33 12.53
CA SER A 61 10.66 2.54 13.74
C SER A 61 10.80 1.41 14.77
N GLY A 62 11.11 0.18 14.33
CA GLY A 62 11.11 -1.01 15.19
C GLY A 62 9.73 -1.44 15.70
N LEU A 63 8.67 -0.69 15.37
CA LEU A 63 7.29 -0.97 15.81
C LEU A 63 6.67 -2.07 14.96
N ARG A 64 5.87 -2.94 15.60
CA ARG A 64 5.08 -3.95 14.89
C ARG A 64 3.95 -3.27 14.12
N SER A 65 3.93 -3.46 12.81
CA SER A 65 2.92 -2.91 11.92
C SER A 65 2.33 -3.99 11.00
N HIS A 66 1.14 -3.72 10.45
CA HIS A 66 0.50 -4.59 9.46
C HIS A 66 0.06 -3.80 8.22
N LEU A 67 0.36 -4.32 7.03
CA LEU A 67 -0.08 -3.73 5.77
C LEU A 67 -0.99 -4.71 5.02
N TYR A 68 -2.23 -4.30 4.81
CA TYR A 68 -3.15 -5.04 3.94
C TYR A 68 -3.19 -4.34 2.58
N ILE A 69 -2.82 -5.05 1.52
CA ILE A 69 -2.76 -4.56 0.15
C ILE A 69 -3.79 -5.33 -0.67
N ALA A 70 -4.57 -4.60 -1.45
CA ALA A 70 -5.48 -5.23 -2.40
C ALA A 70 -5.60 -4.44 -3.70
N VAL A 71 -5.99 -5.14 -4.76
CA VAL A 71 -6.18 -4.62 -6.11
C VAL A 71 -7.28 -5.40 -6.81
N GLY A 72 -8.00 -4.75 -7.72
CA GLY A 72 -8.96 -5.39 -8.61
C GLY A 72 -8.29 -6.22 -9.71
N ASP A 73 -8.93 -7.29 -10.18
CA ASP A 73 -8.54 -7.97 -11.43
C ASP A 73 -9.07 -7.26 -12.68
N ASP A 74 -10.19 -6.54 -12.57
CA ASP A 74 -10.78 -5.67 -13.60
C ASP A 74 -10.14 -4.26 -13.65
N GLU A 75 -8.98 -4.07 -13.02
CA GLU A 75 -8.23 -2.80 -13.17
C GLU A 75 -7.83 -2.58 -14.62
N TYR A 76 -7.71 -1.30 -15.00
CA TYR A 76 -7.31 -0.91 -16.35
C TYR A 76 -6.01 -1.61 -16.76
N LYS A 77 -6.04 -2.31 -17.90
CA LYS A 77 -4.89 -2.96 -18.51
C LYS A 77 -4.31 -2.06 -19.58
N ASN A 78 -3.03 -1.71 -19.42
CA ASN A 78 -2.35 -0.88 -20.40
C ASN A 78 -2.30 -1.62 -21.75
N PRO A 79 -2.73 -1.00 -22.86
CA PRO A 79 -2.86 -1.68 -24.15
C PRO A 79 -1.51 -2.03 -24.78
N LYS A 80 -0.44 -1.34 -24.39
CA LYS A 80 0.91 -1.60 -24.90
C LYS A 80 1.64 -2.52 -23.93
N ALA A 81 2.22 -3.59 -24.45
CA ALA A 81 2.98 -4.55 -23.65
C ALA A 81 4.16 -3.92 -22.87
N ILE A 82 4.76 -2.85 -23.41
CA ILE A 82 5.84 -2.12 -22.72
C ILE A 82 5.37 -1.45 -21.43
N ASP A 83 4.07 -1.16 -21.32
CA ASP A 83 3.45 -0.49 -20.19
C ASP A 83 2.78 -1.49 -19.23
N ALA A 84 2.87 -2.80 -19.47
CA ALA A 84 2.23 -3.82 -18.64
C ALA A 84 2.73 -3.81 -17.17
N THR A 85 3.95 -3.33 -16.92
CA THR A 85 4.46 -3.14 -15.54
C THR A 85 3.84 -1.93 -14.82
N HIS A 86 2.99 -1.16 -15.51
CA HIS A 86 2.19 -0.05 -14.96
C HIS A 86 0.74 -0.46 -14.70
N ASP A 87 0.40 -1.73 -14.93
CA ASP A 87 -0.89 -2.27 -14.49
C ASP A 87 -0.90 -2.34 -12.96
N LEU A 88 -2.02 -1.91 -12.35
CA LEU A 88 -2.09 -1.74 -10.89
C LEU A 88 -1.90 -3.04 -10.12
N ASP A 89 -2.23 -4.20 -10.70
CA ASP A 89 -1.98 -5.50 -10.08
C ASP A 89 -0.50 -5.84 -10.02
N PHE A 90 0.26 -5.49 -11.06
CA PHE A 90 1.72 -5.58 -11.05
C PHE A 90 2.31 -4.65 -9.99
N GLU A 91 1.90 -3.39 -9.95
CA GLU A 91 2.42 -2.40 -9.01
C GLU A 91 2.07 -2.74 -7.54
N ALA A 92 0.87 -3.27 -7.29
CA ALA A 92 0.46 -3.76 -5.98
C ALA A 92 1.33 -4.94 -5.51
N ASP A 93 1.66 -5.88 -6.42
CA ASP A 93 2.55 -7.00 -6.09
C ASP A 93 3.98 -6.53 -5.79
N VAL A 94 4.47 -5.51 -6.50
CA VAL A 94 5.78 -4.89 -6.21
C VAL A 94 5.81 -4.32 -4.79
N VAL A 95 4.77 -3.58 -4.38
CA VAL A 95 4.67 -3.06 -2.99
C VAL A 95 4.63 -4.19 -1.99
N PHE A 96 3.80 -5.21 -2.23
CA PHE A 96 3.67 -6.36 -1.35
C PHE A 96 5.01 -7.05 -1.14
N ASN A 97 5.72 -7.31 -2.23
CA ASN A 97 7.04 -7.93 -2.20
C ASN A 97 8.03 -7.08 -1.40
N GLN A 98 8.08 -5.77 -1.61
CA GLN A 98 8.96 -4.90 -0.84
C GLN A 98 8.59 -4.92 0.66
N ALA A 99 7.30 -4.81 0.98
CA ALA A 99 6.81 -4.80 2.36
C ALA A 99 7.08 -6.12 3.11
N ALA A 100 6.94 -7.26 2.43
CA ALA A 100 7.18 -8.60 3.01
C ALA A 100 8.64 -8.82 3.48
N ARG A 101 9.58 -7.97 3.04
CA ARG A 101 10.99 -8.01 3.40
C ARG A 101 11.36 -7.02 4.49
N VAL A 102 10.41 -6.21 4.96
CA VAL A 102 10.62 -5.21 6.01
C VAL A 102 10.50 -5.86 7.40
N PRO A 103 11.54 -5.77 8.26
CA PRO A 103 11.44 -6.28 9.62
C PRO A 103 10.28 -5.64 10.40
N ASN A 104 9.58 -6.44 11.21
CA ASN A 104 8.43 -6.02 12.03
C ASN A 104 7.21 -5.48 11.26
N LEU A 105 7.21 -5.56 9.92
CA LEU A 105 6.05 -5.29 9.09
C LEU A 105 5.48 -6.60 8.55
N THR A 106 4.27 -6.95 8.99
CA THR A 106 3.53 -8.05 8.36
C THR A 106 2.75 -7.52 7.17
N SER A 107 2.62 -8.29 6.10
CA SER A 107 1.84 -7.90 4.92
C SER A 107 0.91 -9.00 4.42
N GLU A 108 -0.22 -8.61 3.83
CA GLU A 108 -1.15 -9.48 3.11
C GLU A 108 -1.47 -8.85 1.76
N PHE A 109 -1.53 -9.66 0.70
CA PHE A 109 -1.91 -9.24 -0.65
C PHE A 109 -3.12 -10.03 -1.15
N ARG A 110 -4.06 -9.33 -1.79
CA ARG A 110 -5.27 -9.89 -2.39
C ARG A 110 -5.56 -9.24 -3.74
N VAL A 111 -5.72 -10.07 -4.75
CA VAL A 111 -6.45 -9.69 -5.96
C VAL A 111 -7.92 -10.04 -5.72
N VAL A 112 -8.82 -9.11 -6.04
CA VAL A 112 -10.26 -9.28 -5.86
C VAL A 112 -10.99 -9.04 -7.17
N ASP A 113 -12.12 -9.71 -7.33
CA ASP A 113 -13.06 -9.49 -8.45
C ASP A 113 -13.57 -8.03 -8.44
N GLY A 114 -13.43 -7.33 -9.57
CA GLY A 114 -13.92 -5.98 -9.83
C GLY A 114 -12.85 -4.87 -9.79
N GLY A 115 -13.14 -3.68 -10.36
CA GLY A 115 -12.20 -2.56 -10.50
C GLY A 115 -12.29 -1.45 -9.43
N ILE A 116 -11.38 -0.47 -9.47
CA ILE A 116 -11.19 0.61 -8.46
C ILE A 116 -12.46 1.40 -8.08
N ALA A 117 -13.48 1.45 -8.95
CA ALA A 117 -14.72 2.19 -8.76
C ALA A 117 -15.91 1.33 -8.29
N THR A 118 -15.73 0.02 -8.09
CA THR A 118 -16.82 -0.95 -7.87
C THR A 118 -16.87 -1.52 -6.45
N ASP A 119 -17.84 -2.41 -6.21
CA ASP A 119 -18.08 -3.15 -4.96
C ASP A 119 -16.85 -3.87 -4.38
N ALA A 120 -15.84 -4.14 -5.21
CA ALA A 120 -14.50 -4.59 -4.85
C ALA A 120 -13.93 -3.80 -3.65
N SER A 121 -13.99 -2.46 -3.68
CA SER A 121 -13.48 -1.61 -2.59
C SER A 121 -14.25 -1.79 -1.27
N GLY A 122 -15.58 -2.00 -1.35
CA GLY A 122 -16.44 -2.29 -0.20
C GLY A 122 -16.17 -3.66 0.40
N ASN A 123 -16.06 -4.69 -0.44
CA ASN A 123 -15.76 -6.06 -0.02
C ASN A 123 -14.35 -6.19 0.58
N VAL A 124 -13.37 -5.51 0.00
CA VAL A 124 -12.02 -5.43 0.55
C VAL A 124 -12.00 -4.74 1.91
N TYR A 125 -12.70 -3.61 2.04
CA TYR A 125 -12.80 -2.91 3.32
C TYR A 125 -13.40 -3.78 4.43
N GLN A 126 -14.46 -4.55 4.13
CA GLN A 126 -15.08 -5.44 5.11
C GLN A 126 -14.16 -6.61 5.52
N ARG A 127 -13.42 -7.19 4.55
CA ARG A 127 -12.47 -8.28 4.82
C ARG A 127 -11.26 -7.81 5.63
N SER A 128 -10.69 -6.66 5.29
CA SER A 128 -9.53 -6.08 6.00
C SER A 128 -9.85 -5.73 7.46
N ARG A 129 -11.04 -5.18 7.75
CA ARG A 129 -11.48 -4.87 9.14
C ARG A 129 -11.43 -6.09 10.07
N ARG A 130 -11.74 -7.28 9.57
CA ARG A 130 -11.73 -8.51 10.38
C ARG A 130 -10.32 -8.94 10.77
N ARG A 131 -9.31 -8.62 9.95
CA ARG A 131 -7.92 -9.02 10.17
C ARG A 131 -7.11 -7.99 10.94
N VAL A 132 -7.34 -6.69 10.70
CA VAL A 132 -6.76 -5.62 11.53
C VAL A 132 -7.23 -5.73 12.99
N ARG A 133 -8.44 -6.26 13.23
CA ARG A 133 -8.93 -6.55 14.60
C ARG A 133 -8.21 -7.72 15.29
N TRP A 134 -7.57 -8.63 14.55
CA TRP A 134 -6.93 -9.82 15.12
C TRP A 134 -5.52 -9.55 15.67
N THR A 135 -4.86 -8.47 15.24
CA THR A 135 -3.52 -8.08 15.74
C THR A 135 -3.55 -7.32 17.08
N GLY A 136 -4.74 -6.93 17.56
CA GLY A 136 -4.95 -6.42 18.92
C GLY A 136 -5.04 -7.57 19.93
N SER A 137 -3.91 -7.83 20.61
CA SER A 137 -3.73 -8.70 21.79
C SER A 137 -4.97 -9.45 22.32
N ARG A 138 -5.00 -10.78 22.16
CA ARG A 138 -5.57 -11.65 23.21
C ARG A 138 -4.53 -11.87 24.29
N THR A 139 -4.48 -10.98 25.28
CA THR A 139 -4.02 -11.38 26.62
C THR A 139 -5.08 -12.34 27.16
N ARG A 140 -4.83 -13.65 27.04
CA ARG A 140 -5.57 -14.64 27.85
C ARG A 140 -5.18 -14.37 29.30
N ALA A 141 -6.06 -13.72 30.04
CA ALA A 141 -6.02 -13.72 31.49
C ALA A 141 -5.98 -15.17 31.96
N GLY A 142 -4.91 -15.54 32.67
CA GLY A 142 -4.78 -16.83 33.32
C GLY A 142 -5.95 -17.03 34.27
N ARG A 143 -6.67 -18.13 34.10
CA ARG A 143 -7.64 -18.58 35.09
C ARG A 143 -6.87 -19.29 36.20
N MET A 144 -6.55 -18.53 37.24
CA MET A 144 -6.05 -19.04 38.51
C MET A 144 -7.25 -19.15 39.45
N SER A 145 -7.61 -20.38 39.83
CA SER A 145 -8.50 -20.72 40.96
C SER A 145 -8.27 -22.21 41.23
N ARG A 146 -7.45 -22.52 42.24
CA ARG A 146 -7.84 -22.93 43.61
C ARG A 146 -8.55 -24.28 43.61
#